data_AF-A0A372KME5-F1
#
_entry.id   AF-A0A372KME5-F1
#
_cell.length_a   1.000
_cell.length_b   1.000
_cell.length_c   1.000
_cell.angle_alpha   90.00
_cell.angle_beta   90.00
_cell.angle_gamma   90.00
#
_symmetry.space_group_name_H-M   'P 1'
#
loop_
_entity.id
_entity.type
_entity.pdbx_description
1 polymer ?
#
loop_
_entity_poly.entity_id
_entity_poly.type
_entity_poly.pdbx_seq_one_letter_code
_entity_poly.pdbx_strand_id
1 'polypeptide(L)'
;MSKRQKWFIVLFNIILLAIFLDVSMLIFLRIVDSQGIFQTDERKWLTFLAWLLCYAFVWMCQGLAYLLHAYLKKLRKRTENA
;
A
#
# COMPACT_ATOMS: atom_id res chain seq x y z
N MET A 1 -5.15 18.40 12.43
CA MET A 1 -4.13 17.63 11.69
C MET A 1 -3.01 18.61 11.40
N SER A 2 -1.84 18.44 12.01
CA SER A 2 -0.74 19.41 11.88
C SER A 2 -0.17 19.37 10.45
N LYS A 3 0.42 20.48 9.97
CA LYS A 3 1.03 20.55 8.63
C LYS A 3 2.07 19.42 8.42
N ARG A 4 2.78 19.03 9.48
CA ARG A 4 3.76 17.92 9.47
C ARG A 4 3.12 16.56 9.22
N GLN A 5 1.95 16.28 9.81
CA GLN A 5 1.24 15.02 9.60
C GLN A 5 0.80 14.86 8.14
N LYS A 6 0.28 15.93 7.53
CA LYS A 6 -0.13 15.91 6.11
C LYS A 6 1.06 15.60 5.19
N TRP A 7 2.20 16.27 5.41
CA TRP A 7 3.42 16.02 4.65
C TRP A 7 3.95 14.60 4.81
N PHE A 8 3.92 14.05 6.03
CA PHE A 8 4.34 12.67 6.28
C PHE A 8 3.48 11.66 5.51
N ILE A 9 2.16 11.87 5.47
CA ILE A 9 1.23 11.00 4.73
C ILE A 9 1.48 11.07 3.22
N VAL A 10 1.70 12.27 2.68
CA VAL A 10 2.01 12.44 1.25
C VAL A 10 3.33 11.75 0.92
N LEU A 11 4.37 11.96 1.72
CA LEU A 11 5.67 11.33 1.53
C LEU A 11 5.58 9.80 1.61
N PHE A 12 4.85 9.28 2.59
CA PHE A 12 4.64 7.85 2.75
C PHE A 12 3.92 7.23 1.54
N ASN A 13 2.91 7.90 0.99
CA ASN A 13 2.23 7.45 -0.23
C ASN A 13 3.14 7.49 -1.46
N ILE A 14 3.98 8.52 -1.60
CA ILE A 14 4.95 8.60 -2.71
C ILE A 14 5.97 7.47 -2.62
N ILE A 15 6.51 7.19 -1.42
CA ILE A 15 7.46 6.08 -1.22
C ILE A 15 6.79 4.74 -1.53
N LEU A 16 5.57 4.51 -1.05
CA LEU A 16 4.79 3.31 -1.35
C LEU A 16 4.58 3.12 -2.85
N LEU A 17 4.24 4.19 -3.56
CA LEU A 17 4.06 4.17 -5.01
C LEU A 17 5.39 3.87 -5.73
N ALA A 18 6.49 4.48 -5.30
CA ALA A 18 7.80 4.24 -5.87
C ALA A 18 8.24 2.79 -5.68
N ILE A 19 8.07 2.22 -4.48
CA ILE A 19 8.36 0.80 -4.20
C ILE A 19 7.46 -0.11 -5.04
N PHE A 20 6.17 0.21 -5.15
CA PHE A 20 5.24 -0.56 -5.97
C PHE A 20 5.70 -0.62 -7.42
N LEU A 21 6.09 0.52 -7.99
CA LEU A 21 6.55 0.61 -9.37
C LEU A 21 7.88 -0.11 -9.58
N ASP A 22 8.84 0.07 -8.67
CA ASP A 22 10.17 -0.54 -8.73
C ASP A 22 10.07 -2.07 -8.72
N VAL A 23 9.30 -2.62 -7.77
CA VAL A 23 9.08 -4.08 -7.68
C VAL A 23 8.28 -4.60 -8.88
N SER A 24 7.31 -3.83 -9.38
CA SER A 24 6.57 -4.20 -10.60
C SER A 24 7.50 -4.30 -11.80
N MET A 25 8.39 -3.32 -11.99
CA MET A 25 9.41 -3.34 -13.05
C MET A 25 10.35 -4.54 -12.89
N LEU A 26 10.80 -4.81 -11.66
CA LEU A 26 11.61 -5.99 -11.33
C LEU A 26 10.93 -7.30 -11.72
N ILE A 27 9.63 -7.47 -11.47
CA ILE A 27 8.87 -8.67 -11.82
C ILE A 27 8.86 -8.91 -13.34
N PHE A 28 8.74 -7.85 -14.14
CA PHE A 28 8.69 -7.99 -15.60
C PHE A 28 10.07 -8.09 -16.27
N LEU A 29 11.06 -7.35 -15.75
CA LEU A 29 12.44 -7.39 -16.23
C LEU A 29 13.15 -8.69 -15.90
N ARG A 30 12.73 -9.38 -14.84
CA ARG A 30 13.31 -10.67 -14.49
C ARG A 30 12.99 -11.69 -15.59
N ILE A 31 14.04 -12.35 -16.07
CA ILE A 31 13.96 -13.40 -17.10
C ILE A 31 13.98 -14.80 -16.45
N VAL A 32 14.73 -14.93 -15.36
CA VAL A 32 14.96 -16.20 -14.65
C VAL A 32 14.58 -16.03 -13.19
N ASP A 33 13.73 -16.94 -12.70
CA ASP A 33 13.33 -16.96 -11.30
C ASP A 33 14.47 -17.43 -10.39
N SER A 34 14.35 -17.25 -9.07
CA SER A 34 15.36 -17.69 -8.08
C SER A 34 15.66 -19.18 -8.13
N GLN A 35 14.78 -19.97 -8.76
CA GLN A 35 14.90 -21.41 -8.97
C GLN A 35 15.54 -21.80 -10.32
N GLY A 36 16.02 -20.83 -11.12
CA GLY A 36 16.62 -21.10 -12.43
C GLY A 36 15.61 -21.41 -13.55
N ILE A 37 14.31 -21.28 -13.28
CA ILE A 37 13.23 -21.53 -14.25
C ILE A 37 12.98 -20.25 -15.06
N PHE A 38 12.86 -20.39 -16.38
CA PHE A 38 12.45 -19.30 -17.26
C PHE A 38 11.04 -18.83 -16.93
N GLN A 39 10.89 -17.54 -16.70
CA GLN A 39 9.63 -16.96 -16.28
C GLN A 39 8.73 -16.75 -17.52
N THR A 40 7.70 -17.60 -17.67
CA THR A 40 6.67 -17.43 -18.70
C THR A 40 5.84 -16.17 -18.44
N ASP A 41 5.27 -15.58 -19.50
CA ASP A 41 4.48 -14.35 -19.38
C ASP A 41 3.31 -14.51 -18.40
N GLU A 42 2.63 -15.66 -18.41
CA GLU A 42 1.55 -15.99 -17.45
C GLU A 42 2.02 -15.93 -15.99
N ARG A 43 3.22 -16.45 -15.70
CA ARG A 43 3.77 -16.46 -14.34
C ARG A 43 4.13 -15.04 -13.88
N LYS A 44 4.63 -14.20 -14.78
CA LYS A 44 4.89 -12.78 -14.50
C LYS A 44 3.60 -12.05 -14.13
N TRP A 45 2.53 -12.26 -14.89
CA TRP A 45 1.21 -11.70 -14.60
C TRP A 45 0.65 -12.19 -13.27
N LEU A 46 0.78 -13.47 -12.95
CA LEU A 46 0.30 -14.02 -11.68
C LEU A 46 1.04 -13.42 -10.47
N THR A 47 2.37 -13.32 -10.56
CA THR A 47 3.18 -12.66 -9.52
C THR A 47 2.87 -11.17 -9.41
N PHE A 48 2.65 -10.48 -10.53
CA PHE A 48 2.23 -9.09 -10.55
C PHE A 48 0.86 -8.88 -9.91
N LEU A 49 -0.12 -9.76 -10.17
CA LEU A 49 -1.42 -9.73 -9.53
C LEU A 49 -1.32 -9.94 -8.01
N ALA A 50 -0.52 -10.91 -7.57
CA ALA A 50 -0.27 -11.11 -6.14
C ALA A 50 0.37 -9.87 -5.49
N TRP A 51 1.33 -9.24 -6.18
CA TRP A 51 1.95 -7.98 -5.74
C TRP A 51 0.94 -6.82 -5.68
N LEU A 52 0.08 -6.69 -6.70
CA LEU A 52 -0.98 -5.70 -6.76
C LEU A 52 -2.00 -5.87 -5.62
N LEU A 53 -2.39 -7.11 -5.29
CA LEU A 53 -3.25 -7.40 -4.15
C LEU A 53 -2.59 -6.97 -2.82
N CYS A 54 -1.29 -7.21 -2.66
CA CYS A 54 -0.54 -6.77 -1.48
C CYS A 54 -0.54 -5.24 -1.35
N TYR A 55 -0.30 -4.52 -2.46
CA TYR A 55 -0.37 -3.05 -2.49
C TYR A 55 -1.77 -2.53 -2.14
N ALA A 56 -2.81 -3.13 -2.72
CA ALA A 56 -4.20 -2.78 -2.44
C ALA A 56 -4.56 -3.03 -0.96
N PHE A 57 -4.05 -4.11 -0.36
CA PHE A 57 -4.23 -4.41 1.06
C PHE A 57 -3.63 -3.32 1.96
N VAL A 58 -2.41 -2.86 1.67
CA VAL A 58 -1.78 -1.76 2.43
C VAL A 58 -2.63 -0.47 2.35
N TRP A 59 -3.14 -0.15 1.17
CA TRP A 59 -4.07 0.97 0.96
C TRP A 59 -5.36 0.84 1.78
N MET A 60 -5.95 -0.37 1.81
CA MET A 60 -7.14 -0.66 2.60
C MET A 60 -6.87 -0.49 4.10
N CYS A 61 -5.72 -0.97 4.60
CA CYS A 61 -5.31 -0.77 5.99
C CYS A 61 -5.16 0.72 6.35
N GLN A 62 -4.57 1.53 5.47
CA GLN A 62 -4.52 2.97 5.66
C GLN A 62 -5.92 3.59 5.74
N GLY A 63 -6.80 3.25 4.78
CA GLY A 63 -8.19 3.73 4.76
C GLY A 63 -8.95 3.36 6.04
N LEU A 64 -8.78 2.12 6.52
CA LEU A 64 -9.38 1.67 7.76
C LEU A 64 -8.84 2.43 8.97
N ALA A 65 -7.53 2.67 9.06
CA ALA A 65 -6.93 3.46 10.13
C ALA A 65 -7.47 4.90 10.15
N TYR A 66 -7.68 5.52 8.99
CA TYR A 66 -8.32 6.84 8.90
C TYR A 66 -9.76 6.83 9.40
N LEU A 67 -10.55 5.83 8.99
CA LEU A 67 -11.94 5.68 9.44
C LEU A 67 -12.02 5.46 10.95
N LEU A 68 -11.18 4.58 11.50
CA LEU A 68 -11.08 4.34 12.93
C LEU A 68 -10.70 5.61 13.70
N HIS A 69 -9.69 6.35 13.24
CA HIS A 69 -9.31 7.61 13.88
C HIS A 69 -10.43 8.65 13.82
N ALA A 70 -11.15 8.74 12.70
CA ALA A 70 -12.31 9.63 12.57
C ALA A 70 -13.46 9.21 13.49
N TYR A 71 -13.70 7.91 13.63
CA TYR A 71 -14.73 7.35 14.51
C TYR A 71 -14.40 7.58 15.99
N LEU A 72 -13.18 7.28 16.44
CA LEU A 72 -12.71 7.55 17.80
C LEU A 72 -12.80 9.03 18.16
N LYS A 73 -12.46 9.92 17.22
CA LYS A 73 -12.59 11.37 17.40
C LYS A 73 -14.06 11.79 17.57
N LYS A 74 -14.99 11.18 16.83
CA LYS A 74 -16.44 11.42 17.00
C LYS A 74 -16.93 10.93 18.36
N LEU A 75 -16.51 9.74 18.80
CA LEU A 75 -16.87 9.21 20.11
C LEU A 75 -16.39 10.12 21.25
N ARG A 76 -15.11 10.51 21.23
CA ARG A 76 -14.54 11.42 22.24
C ARG A 76 -15.34 12.72 22.37
N LYS A 77 -15.71 13.34 21.25
CA LYS A 77 -16.54 14.56 21.25
C LYS A 77 -17.94 14.34 21.84
N ARG A 78 -18.51 13.14 21.66
CA ARG A 78 -19.82 12.81 22.25
C ARG A 78 -19.71 12.68 23.76
N THR A 79 -18.63 12.09 24.27
CA THR A 79 -18.38 11.95 25.72
C THR A 79 -18.06 13.28 26.40
N GLU A 80 -17.41 14.22 25.71
CA GLU A 80 -17.12 15.58 26.24
C GLU A 80 -18.37 16.49 26.27
N ASN A 81 -19.42 16.16 25.51
CA ASN A 81 -20.66 16.95 25.40
C ASN A 81 -21.85 16.35 26.19
N ALA A 82 -21.65 15.23 26.89
CA ALA A 82 -22.64 14.54 27.69
C ALA A 82 -22.36 14.75 29.18
#